data_AF-A0A1G1HSH8-F1
#
_entry.id   AF-A0A1G1HSH8-F1
#
_cell.length_a   1.000
_cell.length_b   1.000
_cell.length_c   1.000
_cell.angle_alpha   90.00
_cell.angle_beta   90.00
_cell.angle_gamma   90.00
#
_symmetry.space_group_name_H-M   'P 1'
#
loop_
_entity.id
_entity.type
_entity.pdbx_description
1 polymer ?
#
loop_
_entity_poly.entity_id
_entity_poly.type
_entity_poly.pdbx_seq_one_letter_code
_entity_poly.pdbx_strand_id
1 'polypeptide(L)'
;MKKIMLLLFVSCFVLSPALGIAYDEMEVKNGGQIMGHVKFTGNPPKLASLKVNKNEDFCGKEKSSEALVVGKDGGVRFAIGYLENIEKGKTIERKKQTDLNQEKCLFAPHVFTLVKGTELAVLNSDPILHNINVNVDGIQTLNKGQPKQNQVVVAKIRRMGQADITC
;
A
#
# COMPACT_ATOMS: atom_id res chain seq x y z
N MET A 1 59.85 -44.57 13.19
CA MET A 1 59.14 -44.03 12.01
C MET A 1 57.68 -43.82 12.39
N LYS A 2 57.28 -42.62 12.82
CA LYS A 2 55.89 -42.30 13.23
C LYS A 2 55.23 -41.52 12.09
N LYS A 3 54.24 -42.12 11.43
CA LYS A 3 53.48 -41.48 10.34
C LYS A 3 52.52 -40.46 10.95
N ILE A 4 52.70 -39.18 10.63
CA ILE A 4 51.75 -38.11 10.96
C ILE A 4 50.68 -38.12 9.89
N MET A 5 49.46 -38.53 10.27
CA MET A 5 48.30 -38.53 9.40
C MET A 5 47.62 -37.17 9.52
N LEU A 6 47.79 -36.33 8.49
CA LEU A 6 47.19 -35.01 8.40
C LEU A 6 45.72 -35.16 7.98
N LEU A 7 44.80 -35.04 8.94
CA LEU A 7 43.36 -34.99 8.69
C LEU A 7 42.97 -33.58 8.24
N LEU A 8 42.72 -33.42 6.93
CA LEU A 8 42.11 -32.23 6.35
C LEU A 8 40.62 -32.19 6.74
N PHE A 9 40.28 -31.38 7.73
CA PHE A 9 38.90 -30.99 8.03
C PHE A 9 38.43 -29.98 6.98
N VAL A 10 37.71 -30.45 5.96
CA VAL A 10 36.96 -29.57 5.05
C VAL A 10 35.69 -29.15 5.77
N SER A 11 35.73 -27.96 6.40
CA SER A 11 34.54 -27.32 6.97
C SER A 11 33.63 -26.86 5.84
N CYS A 12 32.61 -27.65 5.52
CA CYS A 12 31.53 -27.25 4.63
C CYS A 12 30.66 -26.22 5.36
N PHE A 13 30.94 -24.92 5.16
CA PHE A 13 30.04 -23.84 5.58
C PHE A 13 28.75 -23.96 4.77
N VAL A 14 27.76 -24.66 5.31
CA VAL A 14 26.40 -24.65 4.78
C VAL A 14 25.86 -23.26 5.06
N LEU A 15 25.95 -22.37 4.07
CA LEU A 15 25.17 -21.13 4.05
C LEU A 15 23.70 -21.56 4.08
N SER A 16 23.11 -21.60 5.27
CA SER A 16 21.66 -21.65 5.39
C SER A 16 21.16 -20.30 4.88
N PRO A 17 20.44 -20.23 3.74
CA PRO A 17 19.72 -19.01 3.42
C PRO A 17 18.78 -18.78 4.60
N ALA A 18 18.87 -17.62 5.24
CA ALA A 18 17.82 -17.14 6.11
C ALA A 18 16.56 -17.04 5.25
N LEU A 19 15.78 -18.13 5.22
CA LEU A 19 14.45 -18.17 4.64
C LEU A 19 13.61 -17.23 5.48
N GLY A 20 13.57 -15.95 5.08
CA GLY A 20 12.47 -15.09 5.50
C GLY A 20 11.20 -15.81 5.08
N ILE A 21 10.41 -16.26 6.06
CA ILE A 21 9.21 -17.04 5.81
C ILE A 21 8.24 -16.13 5.05
N ALA A 22 8.17 -16.33 3.73
CA ALA A 22 7.13 -15.75 2.91
C ALA A 22 5.81 -16.43 3.30
N TYR A 23 4.72 -15.66 3.25
CA TYR A 23 3.37 -16.17 3.51
C TYR A 23 3.09 -17.45 2.69
N ASP A 24 2.69 -18.52 3.37
CA ASP A 24 2.40 -19.84 2.80
C ASP A 24 0.91 -19.96 2.46
N GLU A 25 0.58 -20.04 1.18
CA GLU A 25 -0.80 -20.18 0.73
C GLU A 25 -1.27 -21.63 0.86
N MET A 26 -2.43 -21.81 1.50
CA MET A 26 -3.07 -23.11 1.68
C MET A 26 -4.60 -22.99 1.66
N GLU A 27 -5.26 -24.12 1.42
CA GLU A 27 -6.71 -24.22 1.59
C GLU A 27 -7.08 -24.10 3.09
N VAL A 28 -7.93 -23.15 3.43
CA VAL A 28 -8.41 -22.94 4.81
C VAL A 28 -9.77 -23.61 4.99
N LYS A 29 -9.79 -24.83 5.55
CA LYS A 29 -11.02 -25.64 5.68
C LYS A 29 -11.93 -25.25 6.85
N ASN A 30 -11.35 -24.79 7.96
CA ASN A 30 -12.08 -24.44 9.20
C ASN A 30 -11.80 -22.99 9.62
N GLY A 31 -11.94 -22.05 8.68
CA GLY A 31 -11.69 -20.64 8.95
C GLY A 31 -12.75 -20.00 9.85
N GLY A 32 -12.36 -18.93 10.55
CA GLY A 32 -13.27 -18.03 11.27
C GLY A 32 -13.49 -16.71 10.53
N GLN A 33 -14.50 -15.95 10.94
CA GLN A 33 -14.78 -14.61 10.42
C GLN A 33 -14.63 -13.57 11.53
N ILE A 34 -13.98 -12.45 11.21
CA ILE A 34 -13.94 -11.26 12.07
C ILE A 34 -14.86 -10.23 11.44
N MET A 35 -15.82 -9.74 12.21
CA MET A 35 -16.77 -8.69 11.79
C MET A 35 -16.81 -7.60 12.87
N GLY A 36 -16.95 -6.36 12.45
CA GLY A 36 -17.02 -5.23 13.37
C GLY A 36 -17.29 -3.92 12.65
N HIS A 37 -17.52 -2.87 13.44
CA HIS A 37 -17.67 -1.50 12.96
C HIS A 37 -16.64 -0.62 13.65
N VAL A 38 -16.00 0.25 12.88
CA VAL A 38 -15.11 1.27 13.43
C VAL A 38 -15.95 2.52 13.69
N LYS A 39 -15.98 2.97 14.96
CA LYS A 39 -16.71 4.16 15.38
C LYS A 39 -15.78 5.23 15.93
N PHE A 40 -16.01 6.46 15.50
CA PHE A 40 -15.41 7.64 16.11
C PHE A 40 -16.22 8.02 17.35
N THR A 41 -15.54 8.31 18.46
CA THR A 41 -16.18 8.74 19.70
C THR A 41 -15.88 10.21 19.96
N GLY A 42 -16.89 10.96 20.40
CA GLY A 42 -16.81 12.40 20.60
C GLY A 42 -17.14 13.20 19.33
N ASN A 43 -16.75 14.47 19.32
CA ASN A 43 -17.02 15.39 18.23
C ASN A 43 -15.91 15.30 17.17
N PRO A 44 -16.20 14.94 15.91
CA PRO A 44 -15.20 14.92 14.86
C PRO A 44 -14.53 16.31 14.72
N PRO A 45 -13.19 16.38 14.64
CA PRO A 45 -12.51 17.64 14.46
C PRO A 45 -12.85 18.23 13.08
N LYS A 46 -12.80 19.56 12.99
CA LYS A 46 -12.81 20.22 11.68
C LYS A 46 -11.47 19.96 10.99
N LEU A 47 -11.50 19.27 9.86
CA LEU A 47 -10.31 18.99 9.07
C LEU A 47 -9.86 20.25 8.32
N ALA A 48 -8.54 20.44 8.25
CA ALA A 48 -7.96 21.42 7.35
C ALA A 48 -8.19 20.99 5.89
N SER A 49 -8.41 21.97 5.01
CA SER A 49 -8.46 21.72 3.57
C SER A 49 -7.08 21.35 3.04
N LEU A 50 -7.07 20.57 1.97
CA LEU A 50 -5.86 20.23 1.23
C LEU A 50 -5.56 21.38 0.27
N LYS A 51 -4.40 22.03 0.43
CA LYS A 51 -3.98 23.09 -0.47
C LYS A 51 -3.52 22.51 -1.79
N VAL A 52 -4.00 23.08 -2.89
CA VAL A 52 -3.52 22.79 -4.23
C VAL A 52 -2.41 23.80 -4.56
N ASN A 53 -1.28 23.32 -5.06
CA ASN A 53 -0.08 24.13 -5.30
C ASN A 53 0.27 24.29 -6.80
N LYS A 54 -0.45 23.59 -7.69
CA LYS A 54 -0.25 23.56 -9.13
C LYS A 54 -1.59 23.53 -9.84
N ASN A 55 -1.68 24.21 -10.98
CA ASN A 55 -2.87 24.23 -11.83
C ASN A 55 -4.15 24.61 -11.08
N GLU A 56 -4.07 25.60 -10.17
CA GLU A 56 -5.21 26.08 -9.37
C GLU A 56 -6.39 26.53 -10.23
N ASP A 57 -6.14 27.06 -11.44
CA ASP A 57 -7.19 27.46 -12.39
C ASP A 57 -8.08 26.29 -12.81
N PHE A 58 -7.55 25.06 -12.81
CA PHE A 58 -8.28 23.83 -13.13
C PHE A 58 -8.72 23.09 -11.87
N CYS A 59 -7.81 22.90 -10.92
CA CYS A 59 -8.05 22.09 -9.73
C CYS A 59 -8.78 22.82 -8.60
N GLY A 60 -8.87 24.16 -8.67
CA GLY A 60 -9.22 25.01 -7.54
C GLY A 60 -8.02 25.19 -6.59
N LYS A 61 -8.17 26.10 -5.64
CA LYS A 61 -7.12 26.41 -4.64
C LYS A 61 -7.04 25.38 -3.52
N GLU A 62 -8.16 24.72 -3.23
CA GLU A 62 -8.30 23.84 -2.09
C GLU A 62 -9.21 22.65 -2.41
N LYS A 63 -8.97 21.51 -1.76
CA LYS A 63 -9.85 20.34 -1.74
C LYS A 63 -10.28 20.00 -0.33
N SER A 64 -11.45 19.38 -0.20
CA SER A 64 -11.88 18.81 1.07
C SER A 64 -10.96 17.66 1.45
N SER A 65 -10.56 17.60 2.72
CA SER A 65 -9.80 16.48 3.25
C SER A 65 -10.74 15.34 3.63
N GLU A 66 -10.39 14.13 3.20
CA GLU A 66 -11.06 12.89 3.59
C GLU A 66 -10.30 12.14 4.70
N ALA A 67 -9.31 12.78 5.35
CA ALA A 67 -8.49 12.18 6.41
C ALA A 67 -9.32 11.59 7.57
N LEU A 68 -10.54 12.07 7.77
CA LEU A 68 -11.54 11.46 8.62
C LEU A 68 -12.95 11.76 8.09
N VAL A 69 -13.69 10.71 7.73
CA VAL A 69 -15.10 10.81 7.29
C VAL A 69 -15.97 10.02 8.25
N VAL A 70 -16.78 10.73 9.04
CA VAL A 70 -17.65 10.15 10.08
C VAL A 70 -19.12 10.28 9.66
N GLY A 71 -19.85 9.18 9.72
CA GLY A 71 -21.29 9.12 9.49
C GLY A 71 -22.11 9.66 10.66
N LYS A 72 -23.44 9.80 10.45
CA LYS A 72 -24.37 10.32 11.47
C LYS A 72 -24.42 9.48 12.75
N ASP A 73 -24.11 8.20 12.66
CA ASP A 73 -24.08 7.21 13.74
C ASP A 73 -22.69 7.04 14.38
N GLY A 74 -21.73 7.87 13.99
CA GLY A 74 -20.33 7.79 14.42
C GLY A 74 -19.48 6.80 13.61
N GLY A 75 -20.02 6.12 12.60
CA GLY A 75 -19.26 5.17 11.79
C GLY A 75 -18.16 5.85 10.96
N VAL A 76 -16.97 5.25 10.92
CA VAL A 76 -15.85 5.74 10.09
C VAL A 76 -15.91 5.09 8.71
N ARG A 77 -15.97 5.91 7.64
CA ARG A 77 -16.13 5.42 6.26
C ARG A 77 -14.94 4.60 5.76
N PHE A 78 -13.72 5.08 6.01
CA PHE A 78 -12.49 4.47 5.53
C PHE A 78 -11.70 3.93 6.71
N ALA A 79 -11.73 2.61 6.91
CA ALA A 79 -10.97 1.92 7.94
C ALA A 79 -10.39 0.62 7.40
N ILE A 80 -9.13 0.34 7.76
CA ILE A 80 -8.45 -0.91 7.43
C ILE A 80 -8.21 -1.68 8.72
N GLY A 81 -8.66 -2.92 8.75
CA GLY A 81 -8.25 -3.90 9.77
C GLY A 81 -7.31 -4.92 9.13
N TYR A 82 -6.26 -5.29 9.85
CA TYR A 82 -5.33 -6.32 9.41
C TYR A 82 -4.90 -7.19 10.59
N LEU A 83 -4.44 -8.40 10.27
CA LEU A 83 -3.88 -9.33 11.24
C LEU A 83 -2.36 -9.36 11.08
N GLU A 84 -1.66 -9.36 12.20
CA GLU A 84 -0.21 -9.43 12.25
C GLU A 84 0.26 -10.88 12.47
N ASN A 85 1.50 -11.16 12.08
CA ASN A 85 2.18 -12.44 12.31
C ASN A 85 1.42 -13.66 11.74
N ILE A 86 0.71 -13.47 10.62
CA ILE A 86 0.07 -14.57 9.89
C ILE A 86 1.07 -15.16 8.91
N GLU A 87 1.51 -16.40 9.17
CA GLU A 87 2.49 -17.10 8.34
C GLU A 87 1.86 -17.93 7.23
N LYS A 88 0.64 -18.46 7.44
CA LYS A 88 -0.05 -19.32 6.48
C LYS A 88 -1.53 -18.97 6.38
N GLY A 89 -2.14 -19.17 5.22
CA GLY A 89 -3.59 -19.04 5.07
C GLY A 89 -4.07 -19.01 3.63
N LYS A 90 -5.22 -18.39 3.39
CA LYS A 90 -5.87 -18.38 2.08
C LYS A 90 -4.97 -17.81 0.97
N THR A 91 -5.16 -18.29 -0.25
CA THR A 91 -4.53 -17.71 -1.45
C THR A 91 -4.75 -16.21 -1.53
N ILE A 92 -3.68 -15.47 -1.80
CA ILE A 92 -3.73 -14.03 -1.98
C ILE A 92 -4.09 -13.73 -3.44
N GLU A 93 -5.23 -13.06 -3.64
CA GLU A 93 -5.59 -12.56 -4.97
C GLU A 93 -4.64 -11.44 -5.38
N ARG A 94 -3.91 -11.67 -6.48
CA ARG A 94 -2.99 -10.71 -7.09
C ARG A 94 -3.58 -10.24 -8.41
N LYS A 95 -4.75 -9.58 -8.36
CA LYS A 95 -5.41 -9.08 -9.57
C LYS A 95 -4.64 -7.89 -10.15
N LYS A 96 -4.63 -7.79 -11.48
CA LYS A 96 -4.17 -6.64 -12.26
C LYS A 96 -5.37 -5.74 -12.52
N GLN A 97 -5.73 -4.87 -11.57
CA GLN A 97 -6.77 -3.87 -11.78
C GLN A 97 -6.14 -2.48 -11.62
N THR A 98 -6.74 -1.46 -12.24
CA THR A 98 -6.49 -0.07 -11.84
C THR A 98 -6.87 0.06 -10.37
N ASP A 99 -5.88 0.30 -9.52
CA ASP A 99 -6.08 0.40 -8.08
C ASP A 99 -6.47 1.82 -7.67
N LEU A 100 -5.97 2.82 -8.42
CA LEU A 100 -6.23 4.24 -8.19
C LEU A 100 -6.53 4.99 -9.49
N ASN A 101 -7.38 6.00 -9.41
CA ASN A 101 -7.62 7.00 -10.44
C ASN A 101 -7.36 8.40 -9.90
N GLN A 102 -6.61 9.21 -10.64
CA GLN A 102 -6.57 10.66 -10.47
C GLN A 102 -7.69 11.27 -11.30
N GLU A 103 -8.72 11.74 -10.60
CA GLU A 103 -9.86 12.41 -11.19
C GLU A 103 -10.27 13.60 -10.33
N LYS A 104 -10.65 14.72 -10.97
CA LYS A 104 -11.00 15.97 -10.29
C LYS A 104 -9.88 16.45 -9.36
N CYS A 105 -8.63 16.15 -9.72
CA CYS A 105 -7.41 16.42 -8.97
C CYS A 105 -7.33 15.72 -7.60
N LEU A 106 -7.97 14.55 -7.46
CA LEU A 106 -7.93 13.70 -6.27
C LEU A 106 -7.64 12.25 -6.65
N PHE A 107 -7.01 11.50 -5.75
CA PHE A 107 -6.86 10.05 -5.90
C PHE A 107 -8.10 9.34 -5.35
N ALA A 108 -8.69 8.46 -6.16
CA ALA A 108 -9.83 7.63 -5.80
C ALA A 108 -9.53 6.14 -6.05
N PRO A 109 -9.94 5.22 -5.16
CA PRO A 109 -10.51 5.47 -3.84
C PRO A 109 -9.52 6.15 -2.88
N HIS A 110 -10.04 6.83 -1.84
CA HIS A 110 -9.21 7.51 -0.83
C HIS A 110 -8.32 6.54 -0.04
N VAL A 111 -8.85 5.36 0.28
CA VAL A 111 -8.15 4.31 1.02
C VAL A 111 -8.34 2.98 0.30
N PHE A 112 -7.25 2.23 0.16
CA PHE A 112 -7.22 0.89 -0.42
C PHE A 112 -6.03 0.10 0.15
N THR A 113 -5.97 -1.20 -0.14
CA THR A 113 -4.88 -2.08 0.31
C THR A 113 -4.24 -2.79 -0.87
N LEU A 114 -2.93 -2.95 -0.82
CA LEU A 114 -2.16 -3.73 -1.78
C LEU A 114 -1.28 -4.76 -1.09
N VAL A 115 -0.90 -5.77 -1.84
CA VAL A 115 -0.02 -6.86 -1.37
C VAL A 115 1.39 -6.57 -1.85
N LYS A 116 2.39 -6.64 -0.95
CA LYS A 116 3.79 -6.50 -1.38
C LYS A 116 4.14 -7.49 -2.49
N GLY A 117 4.84 -6.99 -3.49
CA GLY A 117 5.23 -7.75 -4.67
C GLY A 117 4.24 -7.66 -5.83
N THR A 118 3.03 -7.12 -5.62
CA THR A 118 2.11 -6.78 -6.71
C THR A 118 2.44 -5.42 -7.32
N GLU A 119 1.76 -5.13 -8.41
CA GLU A 119 1.82 -3.86 -9.10
C GLU A 119 0.73 -2.93 -8.55
N LEU A 120 1.04 -1.64 -8.48
CA LEU A 120 0.12 -0.53 -8.31
C LEU A 120 -0.12 0.06 -9.70
N ALA A 121 -1.37 0.06 -10.17
CA ALA A 121 -1.77 0.72 -11.41
C ALA A 121 -2.58 1.99 -11.10
N VAL A 122 -2.09 3.14 -11.56
CA VAL A 122 -2.74 4.44 -11.35
C VAL A 122 -3.12 5.04 -12.70
N LEU A 123 -4.40 5.32 -12.87
CA LEU A 123 -4.95 6.04 -14.03
C LEU A 123 -4.95 7.54 -13.75
N ASN A 124 -4.65 8.36 -14.76
CA ASN A 124 -4.96 9.79 -14.74
C ASN A 124 -6.12 10.06 -15.70
N SER A 125 -7.31 10.34 -15.17
CA SER A 125 -8.49 10.69 -15.97
C SER A 125 -8.61 12.19 -16.24
N ASP A 126 -7.88 13.02 -15.49
CA ASP A 126 -7.87 14.47 -15.70
C ASP A 126 -7.09 14.85 -16.97
N PRO A 127 -7.49 15.94 -17.67
CA PRO A 127 -6.85 16.39 -18.90
C PRO A 127 -5.52 17.14 -18.67
N ILE A 128 -5.00 17.13 -17.44
CA ILE A 128 -3.78 17.85 -17.05
C ILE A 128 -2.72 16.89 -16.53
N LEU A 129 -1.48 17.37 -16.47
CA LEU A 129 -0.37 16.63 -15.90
C LEU A 129 -0.55 16.47 -14.39
N HIS A 130 -0.49 15.23 -13.93
CA HIS A 130 -0.37 14.89 -12.52
C HIS A 130 0.93 14.16 -12.22
N ASN A 131 1.16 13.86 -10.95
CA ASN A 131 2.24 13.05 -10.44
C ASN A 131 1.68 12.03 -9.43
N ILE A 132 2.34 10.88 -9.36
CA ILE A 132 2.16 9.86 -8.33
C ILE A 132 3.40 9.87 -7.44
N ASN A 133 3.32 10.58 -6.31
CA ASN A 133 4.33 10.58 -5.26
C ASN A 133 3.91 9.65 -4.12
N VAL A 134 4.57 8.51 -3.99
CA VAL A 134 4.26 7.49 -2.97
C VAL A 134 5.34 7.48 -1.90
N ASN A 135 4.94 7.77 -0.66
CA ASN A 135 5.78 7.69 0.53
C ASN A 135 5.30 6.53 1.40
N VAL A 136 6.17 5.58 1.69
CA VAL A 136 5.84 4.45 2.57
C VAL A 136 6.63 4.62 3.85
N ASP A 137 5.92 4.82 4.97
CA ASP A 137 6.48 5.12 6.29
C ASP A 137 7.55 6.24 6.25
N GLY A 138 7.25 7.33 5.53
CA GLY A 138 8.12 8.49 5.41
C GLY A 138 9.26 8.37 4.37
N ILE A 139 9.35 7.26 3.64
CA ILE A 139 10.37 7.07 2.60
C ILE A 139 9.71 7.13 1.22
N GLN A 140 10.16 8.05 0.36
CA GLN A 140 9.69 8.14 -1.02
C GLN A 140 10.12 6.89 -1.81
N THR A 141 9.13 6.15 -2.30
CA THR A 141 9.33 4.90 -3.06
C THR A 141 9.00 5.05 -4.54
N LEU A 142 8.17 6.04 -4.89
CA LEU A 142 7.78 6.36 -6.27
C LEU A 142 7.56 7.87 -6.41
N ASN A 143 7.99 8.42 -7.53
CA ASN A 143 7.67 9.77 -7.95
C ASN A 143 7.65 9.78 -9.49
N LYS A 144 6.46 9.80 -10.09
CA LYS A 144 6.28 9.63 -11.54
C LYS A 144 5.15 10.52 -12.06
N GLY A 145 5.48 11.34 -13.07
CA GLY A 145 4.50 12.15 -13.78
C GLY A 145 3.58 11.35 -14.70
N GLN A 146 2.34 11.82 -14.84
CA GLN A 146 1.30 11.36 -15.76
C GLN A 146 0.88 12.51 -16.69
N PRO A 147 1.68 12.86 -17.70
CA PRO A 147 1.41 14.01 -18.57
C PRO A 147 0.18 13.88 -19.47
N LYS A 148 -0.27 12.66 -19.78
CA LYS A 148 -1.37 12.44 -20.73
C LYS A 148 -2.65 12.05 -20.00
N GLN A 149 -3.77 12.59 -20.47
CA GLN A 149 -5.09 12.08 -20.08
C GLN A 149 -5.22 10.60 -20.45
N ASN A 150 -5.89 9.84 -19.61
CA ASN A 150 -6.08 8.40 -19.69
C ASN A 150 -4.78 7.58 -19.65
N GLN A 151 -3.67 8.19 -19.21
CA GLN A 151 -2.42 7.46 -19.00
C GLN A 151 -2.51 6.59 -17.76
N VAL A 152 -2.15 5.32 -17.90
CA VAL A 152 -1.93 4.41 -16.76
C VAL A 152 -0.44 4.29 -16.49
N VAL A 153 -0.03 4.51 -15.24
CA VAL A 153 1.32 4.20 -14.76
C VAL A 153 1.24 2.98 -13.86
N VAL A 154 2.13 2.02 -14.10
CA VAL A 154 2.23 0.78 -13.34
C VAL A 154 3.57 0.75 -12.61
N ALA A 155 3.56 0.52 -11.29
CA ALA A 155 4.75 0.46 -10.47
C ALA A 155 4.71 -0.73 -9.50
N LYS A 156 5.82 -1.46 -9.35
CA LYS A 156 5.89 -2.60 -8.43
C LYS A 156 6.09 -2.14 -7.00
N ILE A 157 5.22 -2.58 -6.09
CA ILE A 157 5.33 -2.30 -4.66
C ILE A 157 6.30 -3.29 -4.01
N ARG A 158 7.37 -2.78 -3.41
CA ARG A 158 8.43 -3.60 -2.79
C ARG A 158 8.50 -3.46 -1.28
N ARG A 159 7.84 -2.45 -0.73
CA ARG A 159 7.86 -2.11 0.70
C ARG A 159 6.48 -2.33 1.30
N MET A 160 6.44 -2.93 2.49
CA MET A 160 5.24 -2.95 3.35
C MET A 160 5.23 -1.68 4.20
N GLY A 161 4.04 -1.20 4.56
CA GLY A 161 3.87 -0.04 5.42
C GLY A 161 2.63 0.76 5.05
N GLN A 162 2.36 1.81 5.82
CA GLN A 162 1.34 2.79 5.43
C GLN A 162 1.91 3.65 4.30
N ALA A 163 1.14 3.79 3.22
CA ALA A 163 1.52 4.58 2.07
C ALA A 163 0.70 5.87 1.99
N ASP A 164 1.37 7.01 1.98
CA ASP A 164 0.79 8.30 1.65
C ASP A 164 1.05 8.59 0.17
N ILE A 165 -0.02 8.87 -0.59
CA ILE A 165 0.06 9.15 -2.02
C ILE A 165 -0.38 10.60 -2.26
N THR A 166 0.50 11.40 -2.83
CA THR A 166 0.25 12.80 -3.17
C THR A 166 0.56 13.08 -4.63
N CYS A 167 0.06 14.22 -5.13
CA CYS A 167 0.49 14.80 -6.39
C CYS A 167 1.68 15.73 -6.16
#